data_AF-A0A382LYK6-F1
#
_entry.id   AF-A0A382LYK6-F1
#
_cell.length_a   1.000
_cell.length_b   1.000
_cell.length_c   1.000
_cell.angle_alpha   90.00
_cell.angle_beta   90.00
_cell.angle_gamma   90.00
#
_symmetry.space_group_name_H-M   'P 1'
#
loop_
_entity.id
_entity.type
_entity.pdbx_description
1 polymer ?
#
loop_
_entity_poly.entity_id
_entity_poly.type
_entity_poly.pdbx_seq_one_letter_code
_entity_poly.pdbx_strand_id
1 'polypeptide(L)'
;MDINSNSVGSGEAGGYITYVGSSLTDSELNSKFVVNGLTFYRDNNNVTDALTGVTLDLLNTFTTPQTVTVSADVDGVQKEVQDFLDAFNDSVNYLRSNAEMNPSTKERGILADDGLYRNMTGDLRSKLQTIVSDVASATYDRLYDLGIEPDTSGNYSIVDSSKFEMALDANTKNVSEIFNATDGIATVVETYVDAFVKVGGSIDGTKGTLQDSIFQLDGRISYWDQVLARREIQLRDEFSRIQTMMSQLSQQQAFLSRF
;
A
#
# COMPACT_ATOMS: atom_id res chain seq x y z
N MET A 1 11.30 15.80 45.59
CA MET A 1 11.24 16.41 46.94
C MET A 1 10.95 15.26 47.87
N ASP A 2 11.82 15.07 48.83
CA ASP A 2 12.15 13.75 49.35
C ASP A 2 11.55 13.49 50.74
N ILE A 3 12.01 12.39 51.35
CA ILE A 3 12.02 12.04 52.78
C ILE A 3 10.75 11.39 53.42
N ASN A 4 11.01 10.36 54.22
CA ASN A 4 10.15 9.43 55.02
C ASN A 4 10.85 9.20 56.41
N SER A 5 10.25 8.62 57.49
CA SER A 5 10.93 8.31 58.80
C SER A 5 11.08 6.85 59.24
N ASN A 6 12.35 6.52 59.51
CA ASN A 6 12.91 6.27 60.82
C ASN A 6 14.01 7.30 61.18
N SER A 7 13.62 8.40 61.83
CA SER A 7 14.44 9.09 62.83
C SER A 7 13.51 9.51 63.99
N VAL A 8 13.96 9.33 65.24
CA VAL A 8 13.10 9.53 66.42
C VAL A 8 13.14 11.00 66.84
N GLY A 9 12.28 11.82 66.22
CA GLY A 9 12.04 13.20 66.62
C GLY A 9 11.16 13.28 67.87
N SER A 10 11.70 13.73 69.01
CA SER A 10 10.93 13.92 70.25
C SER A 10 10.19 15.26 70.25
N GLY A 11 8.91 15.28 69.88
CA GLY A 11 8.04 16.47 69.97
C GLY A 11 6.71 16.29 69.23
N GLU A 12 5.62 16.86 69.76
CA GLU A 12 4.21 16.57 69.36
C GLU A 12 3.77 17.14 67.98
N ALA A 13 4.69 17.48 67.08
CA ALA A 13 4.39 18.10 65.78
C ALA A 13 5.37 17.73 64.64
N GLY A 14 6.16 16.65 64.79
CA GLY A 14 7.19 16.25 63.82
C GLY A 14 6.69 15.27 62.75
N GLY A 15 6.87 15.63 61.47
CA GLY A 15 6.73 14.72 60.33
C GLY A 15 7.92 13.78 60.15
N TYR A 16 7.82 12.85 59.19
CA TYR A 16 8.65 11.65 59.12
C TYR A 16 9.87 11.81 58.14
N ILE A 17 11.12 11.87 58.67
CA ILE A 17 12.51 11.78 58.07
C ILE A 17 13.33 10.66 58.82
N THR A 18 14.10 9.58 58.45
CA THR A 18 14.71 8.74 57.35
C THR A 18 15.69 9.22 56.27
N TYR A 19 16.59 8.27 56.04
CA TYR A 19 17.39 7.86 54.90
C TYR A 19 16.60 6.97 53.91
N VAL A 20 16.50 7.36 52.63
CA VAL A 20 15.93 6.55 51.53
C VAL A 20 17.02 5.91 50.66
N GLY A 21 18.21 5.68 51.23
CA GLY A 21 19.39 5.24 50.50
C GLY A 21 20.02 6.30 49.59
N SER A 22 21.07 5.88 48.88
CA SER A 22 21.78 6.70 47.88
C SER A 22 22.49 5.85 46.80
N SER A 23 22.20 4.55 46.76
CA SER A 23 22.78 3.57 45.84
C SER A 23 21.68 2.69 45.27
N LEU A 24 21.97 2.00 44.16
CA LEU A 24 21.03 1.08 43.51
C LEU A 24 20.53 -0.04 44.44
N THR A 25 21.33 -0.48 45.42
CA THR A 25 21.00 -1.59 46.32
C THR A 25 20.38 -1.18 47.65
N ASP A 26 20.67 0.05 48.11
CA ASP A 26 20.38 0.49 49.48
C ASP A 26 19.21 1.50 49.52
N SER A 27 18.64 1.82 48.36
CA SER A 27 17.48 2.71 48.22
C SER A 27 16.15 1.99 48.42
N GLU A 28 15.33 2.47 49.34
CA GLU A 28 13.94 2.01 49.55
C GLU A 28 12.98 2.53 48.47
N LEU A 29 13.38 3.53 47.68
CA LEU A 29 12.60 4.08 46.57
C LEU A 29 12.84 3.35 45.25
N ASN A 30 13.88 2.52 45.17
CA ASN A 30 14.25 1.80 43.96
C ASN A 30 13.36 0.57 43.76
N SER A 31 12.97 0.32 42.51
CA SER A 31 12.21 -0.87 42.15
C SER A 31 13.12 -2.10 42.26
N LYS A 32 12.72 -3.03 43.12
CA LYS A 32 13.44 -4.27 43.41
C LYS A 32 12.57 -5.46 43.04
N PHE A 33 13.00 -6.24 42.06
CA PHE A 33 12.23 -7.35 41.50
C PHE A 33 13.15 -8.53 41.15
N VAL A 34 12.55 -9.71 40.93
CA VAL A 34 13.27 -10.95 40.62
C VAL A 34 12.72 -11.56 39.34
N VAL A 35 13.59 -11.82 38.36
CA VAL A 35 13.25 -12.49 37.10
C VAL A 35 14.12 -13.74 36.99
N ASN A 36 13.49 -14.91 36.88
CA ASN A 36 14.17 -16.22 36.75
C ASN A 36 15.29 -16.46 37.79
N GLY A 37 15.09 -15.95 39.02
CA GLY A 37 16.05 -16.06 40.14
C GLY A 37 17.11 -14.95 40.21
N LEU A 38 17.26 -14.13 39.17
CA LEU A 38 18.15 -12.96 39.19
C LEU A 38 17.43 -11.76 39.81
N THR A 39 18.07 -11.08 40.77
CA THR A 39 17.53 -9.87 41.40
C THR A 39 17.98 -8.63 40.66
N PHE A 40 17.03 -7.79 40.27
CA PHE A 40 17.26 -6.52 39.61
C PHE A 40 16.87 -5.35 40.52
N TYR A 41 17.56 -4.23 40.34
CA TYR A 41 17.32 -2.95 40.99
C TYR A 41 17.29 -1.86 39.92
N ARG A 42 16.30 -0.96 39.93
CA ARG A 42 16.20 0.20 39.02
C ARG A 42 15.67 1.42 39.75
N ASP A 43 16.08 2.61 39.30
CA ASP A 43 15.60 3.90 39.81
C ASP A 43 14.22 4.31 39.24
N ASN A 44 13.57 3.42 38.48
CA ASN A 44 12.28 3.64 37.81
C ASN A 44 11.44 2.36 37.84
N ASN A 45 10.12 2.51 37.70
CA ASN A 45 9.16 1.41 37.53
C ASN A 45 8.92 1.01 36.07
N ASN A 46 9.19 1.89 35.10
CA ASN A 46 9.30 1.51 33.70
C ASN A 46 10.74 1.02 33.44
N VAL A 47 10.87 -0.26 33.06
CA VAL A 47 12.16 -0.96 32.92
C VAL A 47 12.29 -1.55 31.52
N THR A 48 13.26 -1.06 30.74
CA THR A 48 13.44 -1.39 29.32
C THR A 48 14.69 -2.23 29.03
N ASP A 49 15.50 -2.52 30.05
CA ASP A 49 16.87 -3.05 29.92
C ASP A 49 17.12 -4.36 30.70
N ALA A 50 16.17 -4.82 31.52
CA ALA A 50 16.30 -6.06 32.28
C ALA A 50 16.10 -7.32 31.41
N LEU A 51 15.42 -7.19 30.28
CA LEU A 51 15.15 -8.24 29.30
C LEU A 51 15.20 -7.65 27.89
N THR A 52 16.02 -8.22 27.00
CA THR A 52 16.16 -7.72 25.63
C THR A 52 14.83 -7.77 24.87
N GLY A 53 14.37 -6.62 24.39
CA GLY A 53 13.12 -6.51 23.62
C GLY A 53 11.82 -6.51 24.45
N VAL A 54 11.91 -6.52 25.79
CA VAL A 54 10.74 -6.51 26.68
C VAL A 54 10.80 -5.29 27.59
N THR A 55 9.73 -4.49 27.58
CA THR A 55 9.51 -3.43 28.58
C THR A 55 8.62 -3.97 29.71
N LEU A 56 9.01 -3.73 30.95
CA LEU A 56 8.27 -4.10 32.15
C LEU A 56 7.81 -2.83 32.88
N ASP A 57 6.49 -2.64 33.01
CA ASP A 57 5.91 -1.58 33.84
C ASP A 57 5.50 -2.15 35.21
N LEU A 58 6.25 -1.78 36.24
CA LEU A 58 6.11 -2.30 37.60
C LEU A 58 5.01 -1.53 38.36
N LEU A 59 3.77 -1.97 38.18
CA LEU A 59 2.58 -1.27 38.71
C LEU A 59 2.32 -1.46 40.21
N ASN A 60 2.66 -2.64 40.78
CA ASN A 60 2.43 -2.95 42.19
C ASN A 60 3.28 -4.14 42.68
N THR A 61 3.40 -4.30 44.00
CA THR A 61 4.10 -5.44 44.63
C THR A 61 3.20 -6.67 44.75
N PHE A 62 3.80 -7.86 44.73
CA PHE A 62 3.12 -9.15 44.93
C PHE A 62 3.94 -10.09 45.79
N THR A 63 3.27 -10.99 46.52
CA THR A 63 3.91 -11.99 47.41
C THR A 63 4.01 -13.38 46.78
N THR A 64 3.21 -13.67 45.76
CA THR A 64 3.25 -14.92 44.98
C THR A 64 3.90 -14.65 43.62
N PRO A 65 4.89 -15.45 43.18
CA PRO A 65 5.51 -15.28 41.86
C PRO A 65 4.49 -15.31 40.72
N GLN A 66 4.63 -14.37 39.79
CA GLN A 66 3.80 -14.27 38.58
C GLN A 66 4.59 -14.81 37.38
N THR A 67 3.91 -15.52 36.48
CA THR A 67 4.49 -15.99 35.21
C THR A 67 4.13 -15.00 34.10
N VAL A 68 5.14 -14.48 33.42
CA VAL A 68 4.97 -13.73 32.16
C VAL A 68 5.43 -14.63 31.02
N THR A 69 4.53 -14.92 30.09
CA THR A 69 4.84 -15.66 28.85
C THR A 69 5.06 -14.67 27.72
N VAL A 70 6.12 -14.86 26.93
CA VAL A 70 6.33 -14.17 25.65
C VAL A 70 6.15 -15.21 24.55
N SER A 71 5.29 -14.91 23.58
CA SER A 71 4.97 -15.75 22.42
C SER A 71 4.99 -14.89 21.14
N ALA A 72 4.86 -15.53 19.98
CA ALA A 72 4.52 -14.81 18.75
C ALA A 72 3.11 -14.20 18.85
N ASP A 73 2.91 -13.06 18.19
CA ASP A 73 1.58 -12.50 17.93
C ASP A 73 1.09 -13.02 16.57
N VAL A 74 0.49 -14.21 16.58
CA VAL A 74 0.02 -14.90 15.38
C VAL A 74 -1.10 -14.10 14.71
N ASP A 75 -2.07 -13.60 15.48
CA ASP A 75 -3.18 -12.78 14.97
C ASP A 75 -2.68 -11.49 14.30
N GLY A 76 -1.69 -10.82 14.91
CA GLY A 76 -1.06 -9.62 14.36
C GLY A 76 -0.35 -9.87 13.03
N VAL A 77 0.53 -10.88 12.96
CA VAL A 77 1.28 -11.19 11.73
C VAL A 77 0.36 -11.77 10.65
N GLN A 78 -0.64 -12.57 11.02
CA GLN A 78 -1.65 -13.07 10.07
C GLN A 78 -2.45 -11.91 9.46
N LYS A 79 -2.77 -10.90 10.25
CA LYS A 79 -3.44 -9.69 9.75
C LYS A 79 -2.56 -8.89 8.81
N GLU A 80 -1.30 -8.62 9.14
CA GLU A 80 -0.39 -7.88 8.23
C GLU A 80 -0.25 -8.57 6.87
N VAL A 81 -0.18 -9.90 6.86
CA VAL A 81 -0.19 -10.70 5.63
C VAL A 81 -1.52 -10.61 4.89
N GLN A 82 -2.65 -10.66 5.58
CA GLN A 82 -3.98 -10.52 4.96
C GLN A 82 -4.18 -9.12 4.35
N ASP A 83 -3.81 -8.05 5.06
CA ASP A 83 -3.88 -6.67 4.58
C ASP A 83 -3.00 -6.48 3.31
N PHE A 84 -1.84 -7.14 3.22
CA PHE A 84 -1.01 -7.19 1.99
C PHE A 84 -1.69 -7.96 0.85
N LEU A 85 -2.24 -9.15 1.13
CA LEU A 85 -2.92 -9.97 0.11
C LEU A 85 -4.15 -9.25 -0.45
N ASP A 86 -4.92 -8.54 0.37
CA ASP A 86 -6.08 -7.77 -0.08
C ASP A 86 -5.68 -6.56 -0.94
N ALA A 87 -4.62 -5.83 -0.57
CA ALA A 87 -4.08 -4.75 -1.41
C ALA A 87 -3.55 -5.26 -2.78
N PHE A 88 -2.94 -6.45 -2.80
CA PHE A 88 -2.56 -7.14 -4.04
C PHE A 88 -3.80 -7.53 -4.86
N ASN A 89 -4.79 -8.16 -4.22
CA ASN A 89 -6.02 -8.63 -4.85
C ASN A 89 -6.79 -7.46 -5.50
N ASP A 90 -6.99 -6.35 -4.80
CA ASP A 90 -7.63 -5.15 -5.33
C ASP A 90 -6.88 -4.58 -6.53
N SER A 91 -5.54 -4.53 -6.47
CA SER A 91 -4.70 -4.09 -7.59
C SER A 91 -4.88 -4.98 -8.83
N VAL A 92 -4.88 -6.31 -8.66
CA VAL A 92 -5.07 -7.28 -9.76
C VAL A 92 -6.52 -7.28 -10.26
N ASN A 93 -7.51 -7.12 -9.40
CA ASN A 93 -8.93 -6.99 -9.76
C ASN A 93 -9.19 -5.69 -10.56
N TYR A 94 -8.55 -4.57 -10.16
CA TYR A 94 -8.63 -3.30 -10.87
C TYR A 94 -7.99 -3.40 -12.27
N LEU A 95 -6.79 -3.99 -12.38
CA LEU A 95 -6.15 -4.26 -13.67
C LEU A 95 -7.02 -5.14 -14.55
N ARG A 96 -7.53 -6.26 -14.05
CA ARG A 96 -8.42 -7.18 -14.79
C ARG A 96 -9.68 -6.48 -15.32
N SER A 97 -10.26 -5.58 -14.52
CA SER A 97 -11.48 -4.84 -14.90
C SER A 97 -11.22 -3.75 -15.95
N ASN A 98 -10.02 -3.17 -15.99
CA ASN A 98 -9.69 -2.05 -16.87
C ASN A 98 -8.84 -2.43 -18.09
N ALA A 99 -8.00 -3.46 -18.00
CA ALA A 99 -7.04 -3.87 -19.02
C ALA A 99 -7.40 -5.20 -19.72
N GLU A 100 -8.43 -5.92 -19.29
CA GLU A 100 -8.85 -7.16 -19.95
C GLU A 100 -10.26 -7.04 -20.57
N MET A 101 -10.68 -8.07 -21.31
CA MET A 101 -12.05 -8.21 -21.79
C MET A 101 -12.77 -9.23 -20.89
N ASN A 102 -13.88 -8.83 -20.29
CA ASN A 102 -14.68 -9.70 -19.43
C ASN A 102 -15.17 -10.92 -20.26
N PRO A 103 -14.80 -12.16 -19.88
CA PRO A 103 -15.12 -13.34 -20.70
C PRO A 103 -16.62 -13.67 -20.70
N SER A 104 -17.38 -13.19 -19.70
CA SER A 104 -18.80 -13.45 -19.55
C SER A 104 -19.67 -12.40 -20.25
N THR A 105 -19.42 -11.11 -19.99
CA THR A 105 -20.22 -10.02 -20.59
C THR A 105 -19.73 -9.57 -21.96
N LYS A 106 -18.49 -9.93 -22.34
CA LYS A 106 -17.75 -9.44 -23.53
C LYS A 106 -17.47 -7.93 -23.50
N GLU A 107 -17.67 -7.28 -22.35
CA GLU A 107 -17.28 -5.89 -22.14
C GLU A 107 -15.76 -5.76 -22.15
N ARG A 108 -15.27 -4.66 -22.71
CA ARG A 108 -13.84 -4.38 -22.89
C ARG A 108 -13.45 -3.26 -21.93
N GLY A 109 -12.47 -3.51 -21.06
CA GLY A 109 -11.90 -2.48 -20.19
C GLY A 109 -11.27 -1.34 -20.99
N ILE A 110 -11.23 -0.13 -20.41
CA ILE A 110 -10.80 1.10 -21.09
C ILE A 110 -9.32 1.07 -21.56
N LEU A 111 -8.48 0.25 -20.94
CA LEU A 111 -7.07 0.02 -21.27
C LEU A 111 -6.84 -1.31 -22.01
N ALA A 112 -7.89 -2.03 -22.43
CA ALA A 112 -7.75 -3.43 -22.86
C ALA A 112 -7.14 -3.66 -24.25
N ASP A 113 -6.73 -2.60 -24.95
CA ASP A 113 -5.85 -2.65 -26.12
C ASP A 113 -4.38 -2.33 -25.79
N ASP A 114 -4.08 -1.85 -24.57
CA ASP A 114 -2.72 -1.60 -24.12
C ASP A 114 -2.03 -2.91 -23.71
N GLY A 115 -0.85 -3.18 -24.27
CA GLY A 115 -0.05 -4.36 -23.93
C GLY A 115 0.54 -4.30 -22.52
N LEU A 116 0.86 -3.11 -22.02
CA LEU A 116 1.55 -2.91 -20.76
C LEU A 116 0.68 -3.32 -19.57
N TYR A 117 -0.54 -2.78 -19.47
CA TYR A 117 -1.44 -3.10 -18.36
C TYR A 117 -1.98 -4.54 -18.40
N ARG A 118 -2.06 -5.16 -19.59
CA ARG A 118 -2.41 -6.59 -19.74
C ARG A 118 -1.32 -7.52 -19.21
N ASN A 119 -0.06 -7.23 -19.55
CA ASN A 119 1.07 -8.01 -19.06
C ASN A 119 1.22 -7.87 -17.54
N MET A 120 0.96 -6.67 -17.01
CA MET A 120 1.05 -6.35 -15.58
C MET A 120 0.24 -7.32 -14.68
N THR A 121 -0.98 -7.73 -15.09
CA THR A 121 -1.77 -8.73 -14.34
C THR A 121 -1.08 -10.10 -14.27
N GLY A 122 -0.39 -10.51 -15.34
CA GLY A 122 0.33 -11.79 -15.42
C GLY A 122 1.65 -11.75 -14.66
N ASP A 123 2.41 -10.66 -14.85
CA ASP A 123 3.69 -10.44 -14.17
C ASP A 123 3.52 -10.38 -12.65
N LEU A 124 2.51 -9.66 -12.14
CA LEU A 124 2.21 -9.58 -10.71
C LEU A 124 1.91 -10.97 -10.12
N ARG A 125 1.03 -11.75 -10.76
CA ARG A 125 0.75 -13.14 -10.34
C ARG A 125 2.01 -14.02 -10.37
N SER A 126 2.93 -13.81 -11.31
CA SER A 126 4.20 -14.55 -11.36
C SER A 126 5.08 -14.31 -10.12
N LYS A 127 4.97 -13.13 -9.46
CA LYS A 127 5.74 -12.81 -8.26
C LYS A 127 5.24 -13.52 -7.01
N LEU A 128 3.98 -13.93 -6.97
CA LEU A 128 3.42 -14.76 -5.88
C LEU A 128 3.58 -16.27 -6.16
N GLN A 129 4.37 -16.63 -7.18
CA GLN A 129 4.67 -18.02 -7.57
C GLN A 129 6.17 -18.31 -7.57
N THR A 130 7.00 -17.35 -7.14
CA THR A 130 8.44 -17.56 -6.97
C THR A 130 8.75 -18.37 -5.72
N ILE A 131 9.87 -19.07 -5.76
CA ILE A 131 10.54 -19.63 -4.58
C ILE A 131 11.43 -18.52 -4.02
N VAL A 132 11.31 -18.23 -2.73
CA VAL A 132 12.18 -17.27 -2.02
C VAL A 132 13.43 -18.02 -1.58
N SER A 133 14.61 -17.56 -1.99
CA SER A 133 15.88 -18.26 -1.76
C SER A 133 16.68 -17.73 -0.57
N ASP A 134 16.43 -16.49 -0.15
CA ASP A 134 17.05 -15.82 1.00
C ASP A 134 16.28 -16.11 2.32
N VAL A 135 15.97 -17.39 2.57
CA VAL A 135 15.22 -17.89 3.75
C VAL A 135 16.05 -18.82 4.63
N ALA A 136 15.83 -18.78 5.95
CA ALA A 136 16.49 -19.65 6.92
C ALA A 136 15.99 -21.11 6.90
N SER A 137 14.85 -21.41 6.26
CA SER A 137 14.23 -22.74 6.23
C SER A 137 13.69 -23.11 4.85
N ALA A 138 14.33 -24.08 4.19
CA ALA A 138 13.85 -24.66 2.92
C ALA A 138 12.58 -25.55 3.06
N THR A 139 11.92 -25.53 4.22
CA THR A 139 10.56 -26.06 4.41
C THR A 139 9.48 -24.97 4.22
N TYR A 140 9.88 -23.70 4.28
CA TYR A 140 9.03 -22.54 4.08
C TYR A 140 9.73 -21.63 3.05
N ASP A 141 9.67 -22.04 1.78
CA ASP A 141 10.27 -21.30 0.64
C ASP A 141 9.23 -20.74 -0.34
N ARG A 142 7.94 -21.03 -0.12
CA ARG A 142 6.78 -20.55 -0.88
C ARG A 142 5.60 -20.14 0.00
N LEU A 143 4.74 -19.27 -0.53
CA LEU A 143 3.41 -18.95 0.03
C LEU A 143 2.55 -20.21 0.32
N TYR A 144 2.65 -21.24 -0.53
CA TYR A 144 1.92 -22.50 -0.37
C TYR A 144 2.24 -23.23 0.96
N ASP A 145 3.49 -23.11 1.42
CA ASP A 145 3.97 -23.75 2.65
C ASP A 145 3.39 -23.05 3.89
N LEU A 146 3.05 -21.77 3.75
CA LEU A 146 2.33 -20.95 4.74
C LEU A 146 0.79 -21.06 4.64
N GLY A 147 0.27 -21.91 3.73
CA GLY A 147 -1.17 -22.06 3.51
C GLY A 147 -1.82 -20.91 2.73
N ILE A 148 -1.04 -20.17 1.96
CA ILE A 148 -1.49 -19.08 1.10
C ILE A 148 -1.56 -19.56 -0.35
N GLU A 149 -2.77 -19.57 -0.93
CA GLU A 149 -3.04 -20.19 -2.23
C GLU A 149 -3.89 -19.27 -3.15
N PRO A 150 -3.76 -19.39 -4.49
CA PRO A 150 -4.58 -18.64 -5.43
C PRO A 150 -5.95 -19.29 -5.69
N ASP A 151 -6.99 -18.47 -5.81
CA ASP A 151 -8.31 -18.86 -6.30
C ASP A 151 -8.33 -19.05 -7.83
N THR A 152 -9.48 -19.44 -8.38
CA THR A 152 -9.68 -19.58 -9.84
C THR A 152 -9.65 -18.26 -10.61
N SER A 153 -9.72 -17.12 -9.92
CA SER A 153 -9.52 -15.77 -10.46
C SER A 153 -8.05 -15.33 -10.41
N GLY A 154 -7.17 -16.10 -9.76
CA GLY A 154 -5.78 -15.71 -9.47
C GLY A 154 -5.66 -14.54 -8.49
N ASN A 155 -6.59 -14.46 -7.52
CA ASN A 155 -6.51 -13.70 -6.28
C ASN A 155 -5.98 -14.64 -5.18
N TYR A 156 -5.22 -14.15 -4.20
CA TYR A 156 -4.61 -14.99 -3.16
C TYR A 156 -5.26 -14.79 -1.79
N SER A 157 -5.36 -15.86 -0.99
CA SER A 157 -5.80 -15.79 0.41
C SER A 157 -5.14 -16.88 1.26
N ILE A 158 -5.19 -16.71 2.59
CA ILE A 158 -4.85 -17.78 3.53
C ILE A 158 -6.00 -18.80 3.52
N VAL A 159 -5.76 -19.98 2.95
CA VAL A 159 -6.74 -21.08 2.88
C VAL A 159 -6.57 -22.12 3.98
N ASP A 160 -5.40 -22.13 4.63
CA ASP A 160 -5.04 -23.06 5.71
C ASP A 160 -4.25 -22.30 6.78
N SER A 161 -4.94 -21.76 7.79
CA SER A 161 -4.29 -21.04 8.90
C SER A 161 -3.40 -21.95 9.73
N SER A 162 -3.67 -23.26 9.77
CA SER A 162 -2.90 -24.19 10.59
C SER A 162 -1.46 -24.34 10.10
N LYS A 163 -1.22 -24.26 8.78
CA LYS A 163 0.13 -24.11 8.21
C LYS A 163 0.82 -22.81 8.65
N PHE A 164 0.08 -21.69 8.65
CA PHE A 164 0.58 -20.36 9.01
C PHE A 164 0.96 -20.29 10.49
N GLU A 165 0.07 -20.77 11.36
CA GLU A 165 0.28 -20.97 12.80
C GLU A 165 1.52 -21.84 13.05
N MET A 166 1.60 -23.02 12.43
CA MET A 166 2.75 -23.93 12.56
C MET A 166 4.07 -23.32 12.06
N ALA A 167 4.04 -22.50 11.01
CA ALA A 167 5.24 -21.84 10.50
C ALA A 167 5.78 -20.81 11.52
N LEU A 168 4.91 -20.00 12.12
CA LEU A 168 5.28 -19.02 13.15
C LEU A 168 5.75 -19.69 14.45
N ASP A 169 5.03 -20.70 14.93
CA ASP A 169 5.37 -21.45 16.15
C ASP A 169 6.72 -22.17 16.02
N ALA A 170 7.05 -22.67 14.83
CA ALA A 170 8.35 -23.29 14.55
C ALA A 170 9.50 -22.27 14.59
N ASN A 171 9.31 -21.09 13.98
CA ASN A 171 10.18 -19.92 14.04
C ASN A 171 9.50 -18.73 13.34
N THR A 172 9.32 -17.59 14.03
CA THR A 172 8.66 -16.40 13.45
C THR A 172 9.32 -15.90 12.15
N LYS A 173 10.62 -16.17 11.98
CA LYS A 173 11.36 -15.88 10.74
C LYS A 173 10.81 -16.58 9.50
N ASN A 174 10.23 -17.77 9.64
CA ASN A 174 9.71 -18.57 8.52
C ASN A 174 8.64 -17.81 7.71
N VAL A 175 7.84 -16.97 8.36
CA VAL A 175 6.88 -16.08 7.68
C VAL A 175 7.54 -14.78 7.27
N SER A 176 8.29 -14.11 8.18
CA SER A 176 8.82 -12.77 7.88
C SER A 176 9.81 -12.76 6.70
N GLU A 177 10.60 -13.82 6.52
CA GLU A 177 11.59 -13.92 5.45
C GLU A 177 10.91 -14.17 4.09
N ILE A 178 9.83 -14.95 4.03
CA ILE A 178 9.02 -15.12 2.80
C ILE A 178 8.56 -13.78 2.22
N PHE A 179 8.17 -12.81 3.05
CA PHE A 179 7.72 -11.50 2.57
C PHE A 179 8.86 -10.49 2.41
N ASN A 180 9.78 -10.42 3.37
CA ASN A 180 10.71 -9.29 3.55
C ASN A 180 12.19 -9.59 3.26
N ALA A 181 12.54 -10.80 2.80
CA ALA A 181 13.91 -11.11 2.36
C ALA A 181 14.25 -10.42 1.02
N THR A 182 15.51 -10.51 0.59
CA THR A 182 16.00 -9.78 -0.60
C THR A 182 15.25 -10.16 -1.90
N ASP A 183 14.82 -11.42 -2.00
CA ASP A 183 13.93 -11.93 -3.06
C ASP A 183 12.52 -12.30 -2.53
N GLY A 184 12.15 -11.76 -1.36
CA GLY A 184 10.88 -11.96 -0.69
C GLY A 184 9.70 -11.34 -1.44
N ILE A 185 8.52 -11.95 -1.27
CA ILE A 185 7.30 -11.69 -2.07
C ILE A 185 6.87 -10.21 -2.03
N ALA A 186 6.93 -9.55 -0.88
CA ALA A 186 6.56 -8.14 -0.78
C ALA A 186 7.58 -7.26 -1.49
N THR A 187 8.88 -7.50 -1.27
CA THR A 187 9.99 -6.74 -1.87
C THR A 187 10.01 -6.87 -3.40
N VAL A 188 9.75 -8.05 -3.98
CA VAL A 188 9.71 -8.22 -5.44
C VAL A 188 8.44 -7.63 -6.07
N VAL A 189 7.32 -7.58 -5.35
CA VAL A 189 6.09 -6.91 -5.79
C VAL A 189 6.24 -5.39 -5.72
N GLU A 190 6.77 -4.85 -4.62
CA GLU A 190 7.07 -3.42 -4.45
C GLU A 190 8.02 -2.93 -5.55
N THR A 191 9.16 -3.62 -5.73
CA THR A 191 10.16 -3.29 -6.76
C THR A 191 9.57 -3.31 -8.17
N TYR A 192 8.65 -4.25 -8.46
CA TYR A 192 7.95 -4.31 -9.74
C TYR A 192 6.98 -3.13 -9.90
N VAL A 193 6.15 -2.83 -8.90
CA VAL A 193 5.13 -1.77 -8.96
C VAL A 193 5.75 -0.37 -9.01
N ASP A 194 6.81 -0.11 -8.24
CA ASP A 194 7.55 1.17 -8.22
C ASP A 194 7.97 1.62 -9.63
N ALA A 195 8.42 0.68 -10.47
CA ALA A 195 8.80 0.96 -11.86
C ALA A 195 7.68 1.60 -12.71
N PHE A 196 6.41 1.37 -12.35
CA PHE A 196 5.24 1.93 -13.03
C PHE A 196 4.74 3.22 -12.36
N VAL A 197 4.69 3.27 -11.02
CA VAL A 197 3.96 4.30 -10.27
C VAL A 197 4.81 5.52 -9.88
N LYS A 198 6.14 5.42 -9.84
CA LYS A 198 7.01 6.55 -9.47
C LYS A 198 6.98 7.68 -10.49
N VAL A 199 7.47 8.86 -10.07
CA VAL A 199 7.69 10.01 -10.96
C VAL A 199 8.66 9.62 -12.09
N GLY A 200 8.28 9.86 -13.34
CA GLY A 200 9.02 9.38 -14.52
C GLY A 200 8.91 7.87 -14.79
N GLY A 201 8.09 7.13 -14.04
CA GLY A 201 7.75 5.72 -14.29
C GLY A 201 6.79 5.55 -15.48
N SER A 202 6.52 4.29 -15.85
CA SER A 202 5.76 3.95 -17.06
C SER A 202 4.39 4.64 -17.16
N ILE A 203 3.65 4.76 -16.05
CA ILE A 203 2.33 5.39 -16.04
C ILE A 203 2.42 6.91 -16.27
N ASP A 204 3.49 7.54 -15.76
CA ASP A 204 3.74 8.97 -15.88
C ASP A 204 4.12 9.34 -17.33
N GLY A 205 5.01 8.54 -17.95
CA GLY A 205 5.35 8.67 -19.37
C GLY A 205 4.15 8.47 -20.31
N THR A 206 3.26 7.51 -20.00
CA THR A 206 2.01 7.30 -20.75
C THR A 206 1.06 8.50 -20.61
N LYS A 207 0.92 9.08 -19.40
CA LYS A 207 0.12 10.30 -19.19
C LYS A 207 0.62 11.48 -20.02
N GLY A 208 1.94 11.73 -20.02
CA GLY A 208 2.54 12.79 -20.84
C GLY A 208 2.28 12.58 -22.34
N THR A 209 2.51 11.36 -22.84
CA THR A 209 2.26 10.99 -24.25
C THR A 209 0.80 11.22 -24.66
N LEU A 210 -0.16 10.93 -23.77
CA LEU A 210 -1.58 11.19 -24.00
C LEU A 210 -1.92 12.69 -23.96
N GLN A 211 -1.30 13.47 -23.07
CA GLN A 211 -1.46 14.93 -23.01
C GLN A 211 -0.93 15.61 -24.28
N ASP A 212 0.25 15.23 -24.76
CA ASP A 212 0.80 15.70 -26.05
C ASP A 212 -0.12 15.34 -27.22
N SER A 213 -0.71 14.14 -27.20
CA SER A 213 -1.66 13.69 -28.22
C SER A 213 -2.94 14.53 -28.22
N ILE A 214 -3.48 14.88 -27.04
CA ILE A 214 -4.63 15.78 -26.90
C ILE A 214 -4.30 17.17 -27.46
N PHE A 215 -3.19 17.77 -27.05
CA PHE A 215 -2.76 19.09 -27.52
C PHE A 215 -2.60 19.15 -29.05
N GLN A 216 -2.04 18.10 -29.66
CA GLN A 216 -1.93 18.00 -31.12
C GLN A 216 -3.29 17.84 -31.81
N LEU A 217 -4.27 17.18 -31.19
CA LEU A 217 -5.62 17.05 -31.72
C LEU A 217 -6.39 18.37 -31.61
N ASP A 218 -6.31 19.09 -30.49
CA ASP A 218 -6.94 20.40 -30.29
C ASP A 218 -6.43 21.44 -31.31
N GLY A 219 -5.11 21.44 -31.57
CA GLY A 219 -4.51 22.27 -32.63
C GLY A 219 -5.02 21.91 -34.03
N ARG A 220 -5.26 20.62 -34.31
CA ARG A 220 -5.83 20.16 -35.60
C ARG A 220 -7.30 20.53 -35.74
N ILE A 221 -8.11 20.42 -34.68
CA ILE A 221 -9.52 20.85 -34.65
C ILE A 221 -9.58 22.35 -34.95
N SER A 222 -8.82 23.15 -34.20
CA SER A 222 -8.73 24.61 -34.35
C SER A 222 -8.33 25.06 -35.75
N TYR A 223 -7.49 24.29 -36.45
CA TYR A 223 -7.14 24.54 -37.86
C TYR A 223 -8.30 24.20 -38.81
N TRP A 224 -8.97 23.06 -38.61
CA TRP A 224 -10.07 22.63 -39.46
C TRP A 224 -11.30 23.53 -39.34
N ASP A 225 -11.61 24.05 -38.16
CA ASP A 225 -12.69 25.03 -37.96
C ASP A 225 -12.46 26.29 -38.82
N GLN A 226 -11.21 26.79 -38.87
CA GLN A 226 -10.84 27.91 -39.73
C GLN A 226 -10.91 27.58 -41.23
N VAL A 227 -10.71 26.32 -41.63
CA VAL A 227 -10.90 25.87 -43.02
C VAL A 227 -12.39 25.79 -43.36
N LEU A 228 -13.21 25.22 -42.48
CA LEU A 228 -14.65 25.07 -42.65
C LEU A 228 -15.35 26.44 -42.71
N ALA A 229 -15.04 27.37 -41.80
CA ALA A 229 -15.59 28.72 -41.81
C ALA A 229 -15.27 29.49 -43.10
N ARG A 230 -14.03 29.39 -43.60
CA ARG A 230 -13.65 29.97 -44.91
C ARG A 230 -14.38 29.29 -46.08
N ARG A 231 -14.63 27.98 -45.99
CA ARG A 231 -15.37 27.24 -47.03
C ARG A 231 -16.86 27.61 -47.04
N GLU A 232 -17.46 27.86 -45.88
CA GLU A 232 -18.84 28.38 -45.78
C GLU A 232 -18.97 29.73 -46.49
N ILE A 233 -18.06 30.68 -46.20
CA ILE A 233 -18.04 32.01 -46.83
C ILE A 233 -17.92 31.88 -48.36
N GLN A 234 -17.00 31.05 -48.86
CA GLN A 234 -16.84 30.80 -50.30
C GLN A 234 -18.14 30.28 -50.95
N LEU A 235 -18.80 29.30 -50.33
CA LEU A 235 -20.03 28.70 -50.85
C LEU A 235 -21.20 29.70 -50.83
N ARG A 236 -21.27 30.59 -49.83
CA ARG A 236 -22.26 31.67 -49.74
C ARG A 236 -22.04 32.74 -50.81
N ASP A 237 -20.79 33.10 -51.09
CA ASP A 237 -20.43 33.99 -52.20
C ASP A 237 -20.76 33.36 -53.57
N GLU A 238 -20.41 32.09 -53.77
CA GLU A 238 -20.69 31.34 -54.99
C GLU A 238 -22.21 31.24 -55.25
N PHE A 239 -22.99 30.88 -54.23
CA PHE A 239 -24.45 30.86 -54.31
C PHE A 239 -25.06 32.23 -54.62
N SER A 240 -24.56 33.30 -54.01
CA SER A 240 -25.02 34.68 -54.27
C SER A 240 -24.71 35.14 -55.70
N ARG A 241 -23.56 34.72 -56.27
CA ARG A 241 -23.22 34.93 -57.69
C ARG A 241 -24.18 34.17 -58.60
N ILE A 242 -24.48 32.91 -58.30
CA ILE A 242 -25.43 32.08 -59.08
C ILE A 242 -26.83 32.72 -59.05
N GLN A 243 -27.32 33.19 -57.90
CA GLN A 243 -28.58 33.94 -57.81
C GLN A 243 -28.58 35.20 -58.68
N THR A 244 -27.47 35.96 -58.69
CA THR A 244 -27.32 37.16 -59.51
C THR A 244 -27.36 36.83 -61.01
N MET A 245 -26.65 35.76 -61.43
CA MET A 245 -26.67 35.28 -62.82
C MET A 245 -28.06 34.80 -63.23
N MET A 246 -28.77 34.04 -62.38
CA MET A 246 -30.15 33.62 -62.65
C MET A 246 -31.09 34.81 -62.83
N SER A 247 -30.97 35.85 -61.98
CA SER A 247 -31.77 37.07 -62.13
C SER A 247 -31.50 37.78 -63.46
N GLN A 248 -30.23 37.91 -63.86
CA GLN A 248 -29.84 38.49 -65.15
C GLN A 248 -30.33 37.67 -66.34
N LEU A 249 -30.23 36.33 -66.28
CA LEU A 249 -30.75 35.43 -67.32
C LEU A 249 -32.27 35.51 -67.44
N SER A 250 -33.01 35.57 -66.32
CA SER A 250 -34.47 35.78 -66.34
C SER A 250 -34.87 37.13 -66.94
N GLN A 251 -34.10 38.20 -66.67
CA GLN A 251 -34.31 39.52 -67.30
C GLN A 251 -34.04 39.47 -68.81
N GLN A 252 -32.96 38.80 -69.25
CA GLN A 252 -32.65 38.62 -70.67
C GLN A 252 -33.73 37.78 -71.38
N GLN A 253 -34.20 36.70 -70.78
CA GLN A 253 -35.28 35.87 -71.31
C GLN A 253 -36.58 36.67 -71.47
N ALA A 254 -36.95 37.47 -70.46
CA ALA A 254 -38.14 38.33 -70.49
C ALA A 254 -38.03 39.54 -71.44
N PHE A 255 -36.82 39.91 -71.86
CA PHE A 255 -36.57 40.89 -72.93
C PHE A 255 -36.69 40.23 -74.31
N LEU A 256 -36.08 39.05 -74.50
CA LEU A 256 -36.15 38.30 -75.74
C LEU A 256 -37.57 37.83 -76.07
N SER A 257 -38.40 37.51 -75.06
CA SER A 257 -39.82 37.15 -75.24
C SER A 257 -40.76 38.36 -75.46
N ARG A 258 -40.21 39.53 -75.84
CA ARG A 258 -40.96 40.76 -76.19
C ARG A 258 -40.64 41.27 -77.60
N PHE A 259 -39.84 40.51 -78.35
CA PHE A 259 -39.62 40.65 -79.79
C PHE A 259 -40.31 39.50 -80.54
#